data_AF-A0A930WD08-F1
#
_entry.id   AF-A0A930WD08-F1
#
_cell.length_a   1.000
_cell.length_b   1.000
_cell.length_c   1.000
_cell.angle_alpha   90.00
_cell.angle_beta   90.00
_cell.angle_gamma   90.00
#
_symmetry.space_group_name_H-M   'P 1'
#
loop_
_entity.id
_entity.type
_entity.pdbx_description
1 polymer ?
#
loop_
_entity_poly.entity_id
_entity_poly.type
_entity_poly.pdbx_seq_one_letter_code
_entity_poly.pdbx_strand_id
1 'polypeptide(L)'
;MNQLFRNFISKERVNSFRELTKTLVKMAGTDEVVPEEDESVPWVPSILGLIFILWLSSSDWLKSVTKPLIDQFPLLSLWPLAFLFVFLPILNGMDELWKQPQRKRDLQELMGIAKRAVAVLKEYDYDNLDDVIDAEVVINEYTERYDL
;
A
#
# COMPACT_ATOMS: atom_id res chain seq x y z
N MET A 1 5.96 -7.22 18.26
CA MET A 1 5.70 -6.87 16.84
C MET A 1 5.73 -5.36 16.72
N ASN A 2 6.57 -4.80 15.84
CA ASN A 2 6.70 -3.35 15.64
C ASN A 2 5.36 -2.72 15.21
N GLN A 3 4.99 -1.58 15.80
CA GLN A 3 3.76 -0.84 15.49
C GLN A 3 3.61 -0.50 13.99
N LEU A 4 4.73 -0.28 13.30
CA LEU A 4 4.82 -0.06 11.86
C LEU A 4 4.18 -1.14 10.99
N PHE A 5 4.27 -2.42 11.40
CA PHE A 5 3.66 -3.53 10.64
C PHE A 5 2.21 -3.78 11.00
N ARG A 6 1.75 -3.33 12.19
CA ARG A 6 0.37 -3.53 12.65
C ARG A 6 -0.61 -2.66 11.86
N ASN A 7 -0.19 -1.45 11.52
CA ASN A 7 -1.02 -0.46 10.82
C ASN A 7 -0.76 -0.45 9.31
N PHE A 8 -0.01 -1.43 8.79
CA PHE A 8 0.27 -1.54 7.37
C PHE A 8 -1.01 -1.93 6.60
N ILE A 9 -1.45 -1.04 5.71
CA ILE A 9 -2.61 -1.24 4.84
C ILE A 9 -2.11 -1.87 3.54
N SER A 10 -2.50 -3.13 3.27
CA SER A 10 -2.18 -3.79 2.00
C SER A 10 -3.20 -3.42 0.92
N LYS A 11 -2.81 -3.51 -0.35
CA LYS A 11 -3.71 -3.31 -1.50
C LYS A 11 -4.92 -4.25 -1.42
N GLU A 12 -4.67 -5.52 -1.10
CA GLU A 12 -5.71 -6.54 -0.93
C GLU A 12 -6.76 -6.16 0.12
N ARG A 13 -6.33 -5.56 1.24
CA ARG A 13 -7.26 -5.14 2.30
C ARG A 13 -8.13 -3.96 1.88
N VAL A 14 -7.56 -2.97 1.20
CA VAL A 14 -8.35 -1.86 0.64
C VAL A 14 -9.34 -2.39 -0.39
N ASN A 15 -8.93 -3.34 -1.24
CA ASN A 15 -9.82 -3.88 -2.27
C ASN A 15 -10.94 -4.75 -1.69
N SER A 16 -10.63 -5.58 -0.69
CA SER A 16 -11.66 -6.36 0.03
C SER A 16 -12.69 -5.44 0.69
N PHE A 17 -12.24 -4.36 1.33
CA PHE A 17 -13.13 -3.37 1.93
C PHE A 17 -13.95 -2.59 0.89
N ARG A 18 -13.37 -2.30 -0.27
CA ARG A 18 -14.06 -1.71 -1.42
C ARG A 18 -15.19 -2.61 -1.93
N GLU A 19 -14.95 -3.91 -2.05
CA GLU A 19 -15.96 -4.89 -2.46
C GLU A 19 -17.11 -4.98 -1.46
N LEU A 20 -16.80 -4.96 -0.15
CA LEU A 20 -17.81 -4.87 0.91
C LEU A 20 -18.63 -3.58 0.78
N THR A 21 -17.96 -2.45 0.57
CA THR A 21 -18.63 -1.15 0.41
C THR A 21 -19.54 -1.12 -0.82
N LYS A 22 -19.11 -1.68 -1.96
CA LYS A 22 -19.96 -1.84 -3.16
C LYS A 22 -21.20 -2.67 -2.88
N THR A 23 -21.04 -3.75 -2.12
CA THR A 23 -22.15 -4.63 -1.73
C THR A 23 -23.15 -3.90 -0.85
N LEU A 24 -22.68 -3.17 0.16
CA LEU A 24 -23.50 -2.37 1.06
C LEU A 24 -24.27 -1.27 0.32
N VAL A 25 -23.61 -0.51 -0.56
CA VAL A 25 -24.24 0.53 -1.39
C VAL A 25 -25.34 -0.08 -2.27
N LYS A 26 -25.06 -1.23 -2.88
CA LYS A 26 -26.02 -1.94 -3.74
C LYS A 26 -27.23 -2.43 -2.95
N MET A 27 -27.03 -2.98 -1.75
CA MET A 27 -28.11 -3.41 -0.86
C MET A 27 -28.92 -2.19 -0.38
N ALA A 28 -28.24 -1.09 -0.03
CA ALA A 28 -28.86 0.14 0.44
C ALA A 28 -29.64 0.89 -0.65
N GLY A 29 -29.45 0.51 -1.92
CA GLY A 29 -30.05 1.18 -3.08
C GLY A 29 -29.60 2.64 -3.22
N THR A 30 -28.42 2.99 -2.71
CA THR A 30 -27.93 4.37 -2.74
C THR A 30 -27.21 4.66 -4.06
N ASP A 31 -27.35 5.89 -4.58
CA ASP A 31 -26.63 6.37 -5.76
C ASP A 31 -25.15 6.73 -5.48
N GLU A 32 -24.59 6.31 -4.33
CA GLU A 32 -23.22 6.62 -3.96
C GLU A 32 -22.23 5.84 -4.85
N VAL A 33 -21.36 6.56 -5.56
CA VAL A 33 -20.36 5.95 -6.44
C VAL A 33 -19.13 5.56 -5.61
N VAL A 34 -18.85 4.26 -5.53
CA VAL A 34 -17.65 3.75 -4.85
C VAL A 34 -16.41 3.99 -5.72
N PRO A 35 -15.39 4.72 -5.24
CA PRO A 35 -14.19 5.00 -6.02
C PRO A 35 -13.45 3.72 -6.42
N GLU A 36 -13.05 3.65 -7.68
CA GLU A 36 -12.27 2.54 -8.23
C GLU A 36 -10.81 2.60 -7.79
N GLU A 37 -10.07 1.53 -8.07
CA GLU A 37 -8.66 1.49 -7.70
C GLU A 37 -7.87 2.52 -8.51
N ASP A 38 -7.24 3.47 -7.81
CA ASP A 38 -6.27 4.36 -8.44
C ASP A 38 -4.94 3.62 -8.63
N GLU A 39 -4.78 3.01 -9.81
CA GLU A 39 -3.52 2.36 -10.21
C GLU A 39 -2.39 3.37 -10.47
N SER A 40 -2.68 4.67 -10.47
CA SER A 40 -1.76 5.69 -10.99
C SER A 40 -0.61 6.07 -10.07
N VAL A 41 -0.41 5.39 -8.92
CA VAL A 41 0.69 5.75 -8.03
C VAL A 41 2.02 5.48 -8.74
N PRO A 42 2.79 6.53 -9.08
CA PRO A 42 3.99 6.35 -9.84
C PRO A 42 5.02 5.64 -8.95
N TRP A 43 5.73 4.70 -9.56
CA TRP A 43 6.97 4.01 -9.18
C TRP A 43 8.15 4.93 -8.79
N VAL A 44 7.87 6.06 -8.12
CA VAL A 44 8.82 7.13 -7.78
C VAL A 44 10.00 6.62 -6.95
N PRO A 45 9.81 5.79 -5.90
CA PRO A 45 10.94 5.29 -5.10
C PRO A 45 11.89 4.42 -5.92
N SER A 46 11.35 3.57 -6.80
CA SER A 46 12.13 2.70 -7.68
C SER A 46 12.94 3.49 -8.72
N ILE A 47 12.33 4.51 -9.34
CA ILE A 47 13.03 5.41 -10.29
C ILE A 47 14.16 6.16 -9.58
N LEU A 48 13.88 6.76 -8.41
CA LEU A 48 14.88 7.49 -7.63
C LEU A 48 16.02 6.57 -7.17
N GLY A 49 15.69 5.35 -6.76
CA GLY A 49 16.66 4.31 -6.41
C GLY A 49 17.58 3.93 -7.57
N LEU A 50 17.02 3.74 -8.76
CA LEU A 50 17.81 3.45 -9.97
C LEU A 50 18.74 4.61 -10.35
N ILE A 51 18.24 5.85 -10.31
CA ILE A 51 19.05 7.05 -10.54
C ILE A 51 20.21 7.12 -9.54
N PHE A 52 19.93 6.85 -8.25
CA PHE A 52 20.94 6.86 -7.20
C PHE A 52 22.02 5.78 -7.41
N ILE A 53 21.64 4.57 -7.80
CA ILE A 53 22.58 3.48 -8.09
C ILE A 53 23.46 3.82 -9.29
N LEU A 54 22.89 4.40 -10.35
CA LEU A 54 23.64 4.84 -11.52
C LEU A 54 24.61 5.97 -11.16
N TRP A 55 24.18 6.93 -10.34
CA TRP A 55 25.03 8.01 -9.85
C TRP A 55 26.18 7.47 -8.99
N LEU A 56 25.91 6.57 -8.04
CA LEU A 56 26.94 5.90 -7.22
C LEU A 56 27.94 5.11 -8.07
N SER A 57 27.45 4.35 -9.05
CA SER A 57 28.29 3.55 -9.95
C SER A 57 29.16 4.41 -10.86
N SER A 58 28.67 5.61 -11.20
CA SER A 58 29.40 6.59 -12.01
C SER A 58 30.40 7.41 -11.20
N SER A 59 30.29 7.41 -9.87
CA SER A 59 31.12 8.21 -8.96
C SER A 59 32.58 7.77 -8.96
N ASP A 60 33.47 8.68 -9.34
CA ASP A 60 34.91 8.43 -9.38
C ASP A 60 35.52 8.23 -7.99
N TRP A 61 34.91 8.82 -6.96
CA TRP A 61 35.27 8.57 -5.57
C TRP A 61 35.10 7.09 -5.22
N LEU A 62 33.95 6.51 -5.55
CA LEU A 62 33.65 5.12 -5.23
C LEU A 62 34.53 4.15 -6.02
N LYS A 63 34.80 4.46 -7.29
CA LYS A 63 35.77 3.71 -8.11
C LYS A 63 37.18 3.76 -7.51
N SER A 64 37.60 4.91 -6.99
CA SER A 64 38.91 5.08 -6.34
C SER A 64 39.04 4.24 -5.06
N VAL A 65 38.00 4.21 -4.23
CA VAL A 65 37.98 3.41 -2.99
C VAL A 65 37.92 1.91 -3.26
N THR A 66 37.20 1.50 -4.30
CA THR A 66 37.01 0.07 -4.62
C THR A 66 38.13 -0.52 -5.48
N LYS A 67 38.88 0.31 -6.22
CA LYS A 67 39.96 -0.12 -7.12
C LYS A 67 40.98 -1.07 -6.48
N PRO A 68 41.58 -0.76 -5.31
CA PRO A 68 42.60 -1.62 -4.70
C PRO A 68 42.04 -3.01 -4.36
N LEU A 69 40.77 -3.05 -3.96
CA LEU A 69 40.09 -4.28 -3.58
C LEU A 69 39.72 -5.12 -4.81
N ILE A 70 39.31 -4.47 -5.90
CA ILE A 70 39.01 -5.13 -7.18
C ILE A 70 40.27 -5.66 -7.85
N ASP A 71 41.39 -4.92 -7.77
CA ASP A 71 42.68 -5.38 -8.31
C ASP A 71 43.16 -6.65 -7.58
N GLN A 72 42.86 -6.76 -6.29
CA GLN A 72 43.18 -7.95 -5.48
C GLN A 72 42.16 -9.09 -5.66
N PHE A 73 40.89 -8.77 -5.93
CA PHE A 73 39.81 -9.71 -6.16
C PHE A 73 38.95 -9.28 -7.36
N PRO A 74 39.30 -9.69 -8.60
CA PRO A 74 38.63 -9.24 -9.82
C PRO A 74 37.13 -9.55 -9.86
N LEU A 75 36.68 -10.59 -9.14
CA LEU A 75 35.26 -10.92 -8.98
C LEU A 75 34.44 -9.79 -8.35
N LEU A 76 35.06 -8.94 -7.53
CA LEU A 76 34.41 -7.78 -6.93
C LEU A 76 34.01 -6.74 -7.96
N SER A 77 34.53 -6.76 -9.19
CA SER A 77 34.07 -5.87 -10.26
C SER A 77 32.57 -6.01 -10.58
N LEU A 78 31.97 -7.16 -10.26
CA LEU A 78 30.54 -7.43 -10.40
C LEU A 78 29.69 -6.90 -9.23
N TRP A 79 30.30 -6.18 -8.27
CA TRP A 79 29.59 -5.63 -7.12
C TRP A 79 28.36 -4.78 -7.47
N PRO A 80 28.27 -4.01 -8.58
CA PRO A 80 27.06 -3.26 -8.90
C PRO A 80 25.87 -4.17 -9.23
N LEU A 81 26.14 -5.32 -9.87
CA LEU A 81 25.12 -6.35 -10.15
C LEU A 81 24.65 -7.02 -8.86
N ALA A 82 25.58 -7.39 -7.97
CA ALA A 82 25.22 -7.94 -6.67
C ALA A 82 24.43 -6.93 -5.81
N PHE A 83 24.81 -5.65 -5.87
CA PHE A 83 24.11 -4.57 -5.19
C PHE A 83 22.68 -4.42 -5.69
N LEU A 84 22.44 -4.47 -7.01
CA LEU A 84 21.09 -4.45 -7.57
C LEU A 84 20.22 -5.58 -7.03
N PHE A 85 20.74 -6.81 -6.95
CA PHE A 85 19.97 -7.95 -6.44
C PHE A 85 19.53 -7.79 -4.97
N VAL A 86 20.35 -7.15 -4.14
CA VAL A 86 20.02 -6.89 -2.73
C VAL A 86 19.14 -5.65 -2.59
N PHE A 87 19.33 -4.66 -3.44
CA PHE A 87 18.68 -3.36 -3.33
C PHE A 87 17.28 -3.33 -3.95
N LEU A 88 17.02 -4.09 -5.02
CA LEU A 88 15.70 -4.18 -5.66
C LEU A 88 14.58 -4.63 -4.70
N PRO A 89 14.75 -5.68 -3.86
CA PRO A 89 13.75 -6.04 -2.85
C PRO A 89 13.47 -4.91 -1.86
N ILE A 90 14.49 -4.15 -1.48
CA ILE A 90 14.37 -3.01 -0.54
C ILE A 90 13.57 -1.89 -1.19
N LEU A 91 13.85 -1.56 -2.46
CA LEU A 91 13.12 -0.56 -3.22
C LEU A 91 11.64 -0.94 -3.39
N ASN A 92 11.33 -2.20 -3.67
CA ASN A 92 9.95 -2.68 -3.74
C ASN A 92 9.23 -2.52 -2.38
N GLY A 93 9.89 -2.85 -1.28
CA GLY A 93 9.33 -2.61 0.06
C GLY A 93 9.10 -1.13 0.36
N MET A 94 9.99 -0.25 -0.11
CA MET A 94 9.84 1.20 0.03
C MET A 94 8.70 1.76 -0.81
N ASP A 95 8.49 1.26 -2.03
CA ASP A 95 7.36 1.63 -2.89
C ASP A 95 6.02 1.31 -2.22
N GLU A 96 5.95 0.14 -1.60
CA GLU A 96 4.81 -0.31 -0.83
C GLU A 96 4.53 0.62 0.38
N LEU A 97 5.57 1.05 1.10
CA LEU A 97 5.44 2.02 2.18
C LEU A 97 5.04 3.42 1.67
N TRP A 98 5.53 3.82 0.51
CA TRP A 98 5.21 5.10 -0.11
C TRP A 98 3.73 5.22 -0.49
N LYS A 99 3.10 4.09 -0.82
CA LYS A 99 1.66 4.00 -1.11
C LYS A 99 0.77 4.04 0.15
N GLN A 100 1.33 3.94 1.36
CA GLN A 100 0.53 3.93 2.60
C GLN A 100 -0.35 5.17 2.82
N PRO A 101 0.12 6.42 2.60
CA PRO A 101 -0.72 7.61 2.79
C PRO A 101 -1.91 7.65 1.85
N GLN A 102 -1.72 7.25 0.58
CA GLN A 102 -2.81 7.16 -0.39
C GLN A 102 -3.80 6.06 0.01
N ARG A 103 -3.31 4.86 0.35
CA ARG A 103 -4.16 3.76 0.82
C ARG A 103 -4.95 4.11 2.07
N LYS A 104 -4.38 4.90 2.99
CA LYS A 104 -5.09 5.42 4.16
C LYS A 104 -6.24 6.33 3.74
N ARG A 105 -6.01 7.24 2.79
CA ARG A 105 -7.04 8.14 2.26
C ARG A 105 -8.17 7.37 1.55
N ASP A 106 -7.83 6.43 0.67
CA ASP A 106 -8.81 5.62 -0.04
C ASP A 106 -9.68 4.83 0.97
N LEU A 107 -9.05 4.26 2.00
CA LEU A 107 -9.77 3.52 3.03
C LEU A 107 -10.68 4.43 3.87
N GLN A 108 -10.26 5.67 4.18
CA GLN A 108 -11.10 6.66 4.86
C GLN A 108 -12.34 7.05 4.05
N GLU A 109 -12.18 7.24 2.74
CA GLU A 109 -13.28 7.57 1.84
C GLU A 109 -14.28 6.42 1.75
N LEU A 110 -13.78 5.19 1.52
CA LEU A 110 -14.61 3.98 1.53
C LEU A 110 -15.33 3.80 2.86
N MET A 111 -14.66 4.07 3.98
CA MET A 111 -15.24 3.96 5.33
C MET A 111 -16.43 4.91 5.50
N GLY A 112 -16.31 6.13 4.98
CA GLY A 112 -17.39 7.13 5.01
C GLY A 112 -18.62 6.66 4.23
N ILE A 113 -18.42 6.08 3.05
CA ILE A 113 -19.49 5.51 2.20
C ILE A 113 -20.13 4.30 2.89
N ALA A 114 -19.32 3.36 3.37
CA ALA A 114 -19.79 2.15 4.03
C ALA A 114 -20.66 2.45 5.26
N LYS A 115 -20.26 3.42 6.10
CA LYS A 115 -21.04 3.85 7.27
C LYS A 115 -22.40 4.44 6.88
N ARG A 116 -22.48 5.19 5.78
CA ARG A 116 -23.75 5.75 5.29
C ARG A 116 -24.66 4.64 4.73
N ALA A 117 -24.10 3.74 3.93
CA ALA A 117 -24.85 2.60 3.40
C ALA A 117 -25.41 1.71 4.51
N VAL A 118 -24.60 1.41 5.54
CA VAL A 118 -25.05 0.68 6.74
C VAL A 118 -26.15 1.43 7.49
N ALA A 119 -26.04 2.76 7.63
CA ALA A 119 -27.08 3.55 8.30
C ALA A 119 -28.43 3.50 7.55
N VAL A 120 -28.41 3.59 6.22
CA VAL A 120 -29.60 3.43 5.38
C VAL A 120 -30.18 2.02 5.51
N LEU A 121 -29.33 0.99 5.45
CA LEU A 121 -29.79 -0.40 5.60
C LEU A 121 -30.42 -0.67 6.97
N LYS A 122 -29.84 -0.14 8.04
CA LYS A 122 -30.43 -0.25 9.39
C LYS A 122 -31.82 0.39 9.49
N GLU A 123 -32.08 1.42 8.71
CA GLU A 123 -33.36 2.14 8.72
C GLU A 123 -34.41 1.46 7.84
N TYR A 124 -34.01 0.83 6.74
CA TYR A 124 -34.92 0.36 5.69
C TYR A 124 -34.96 -1.16 5.44
N ASP A 125 -33.93 -1.93 5.83
CA ASP A 125 -33.79 -3.36 5.49
C ASP A 125 -33.72 -4.25 6.74
N TYR A 126 -34.89 -4.60 7.27
CA TYR A 126 -35.03 -5.39 8.51
C TYR A 126 -34.68 -6.89 8.32
N ASP A 127 -34.73 -7.39 7.08
CA ASP A 127 -34.51 -8.82 6.79
C ASP A 127 -33.02 -9.17 6.66
N ASN A 128 -32.15 -8.21 6.32
CA ASN A 128 -30.69 -8.39 6.23
C ASN A 128 -29.94 -7.79 7.44
N LEU A 129 -30.62 -7.57 8.57
CA LEU A 129 -30.05 -6.88 9.73
C LEU A 129 -28.77 -7.56 10.26
N ASP A 130 -28.68 -8.88 10.20
CA ASP A 130 -27.49 -9.64 10.61
C ASP A 130 -26.28 -9.33 9.70
N ASP A 131 -26.47 -9.29 8.38
CA ASP A 131 -25.42 -8.94 7.42
C ASP A 131 -24.94 -7.49 7.60
N VAL A 132 -25.85 -6.60 7.99
CA VAL A 132 -25.57 -5.19 8.29
C VAL A 132 -24.77 -5.04 9.59
N ILE A 133 -25.07 -5.85 10.60
CA ILE A 133 -24.33 -5.90 11.87
C ILE A 133 -22.92 -6.45 11.63
N ASP A 134 -22.77 -7.52 10.85
CA ASP A 134 -21.47 -8.07 10.50
C ASP A 134 -20.61 -7.04 9.74
N ALA A 135 -21.21 -6.30 8.81
CA ALA A 135 -20.53 -5.21 8.13
C ALA A 135 -20.09 -4.09 9.09
N GLU A 136 -20.93 -3.71 10.07
CA GLU A 136 -20.58 -2.71 11.09
C GLU A 136 -19.41 -3.17 11.97
N VAL A 137 -19.35 -4.46 12.33
CA VAL A 137 -18.21 -5.04 13.05
C VAL A 137 -16.92 -4.91 12.24
N VAL A 138 -16.97 -5.23 10.94
CA VAL A 138 -15.80 -5.11 10.05
C VAL A 138 -15.35 -3.66 9.89
N ILE A 139 -16.30 -2.72 9.72
CA ILE A 139 -16.04 -1.27 9.67
C ILE A 139 -15.32 -0.80 10.94
N ASN A 140 -15.82 -1.21 12.12
CA ASN A 140 -15.24 -0.82 13.40
C ASN A 140 -13.84 -1.42 13.62
N GLU A 141 -13.64 -2.70 13.26
CA GLU A 141 -12.33 -3.36 13.33
C GLU A 141 -11.28 -2.61 12.48
N TYR A 142 -11.66 -2.18 11.27
CA TYR A 142 -10.77 -1.43 10.39
C TYR A 142 -10.49 -0.02 10.93
N THR A 143 -11.49 0.67 11.50
CA THR A 143 -11.30 1.97 12.16
C THR A 143 -10.31 1.85 13.32
N GLU A 144 -10.46 0.86 14.20
CA GLU A 144 -9.58 0.67 15.36
C GLU A 144 -8.16 0.25 14.93
N ARG A 145 -8.06 -0.65 13.94
CA ARG A 145 -6.78 -1.16 13.46
C ARG A 145 -5.93 -0.08 12.79
N TYR A 146 -6.55 0.85 12.08
CA TYR A 146 -5.85 1.83 11.25
C TYR A 146 -5.91 3.27 11.77
N ASP A 147 -6.56 3.49 12.92
CA ASP A 147 -6.72 4.80 13.56
C ASP A 147 -7.34 5.80 12.57
N LEU A 148 -8.56 5.48 12.11
CA LEU A 148 -9.35 6.18 11.08
C LEU A 148 -10.61 6.84 11.61
#